data_AF-A0A4R1H7C6-F1
#
_entry.id   AF-A0A4R1H7C6-F1
#
_cell.length_a   1.000
_cell.length_b   1.000
_cell.length_c   1.000
_cell.angle_alpha   90.00
_cell.angle_beta   90.00
_cell.angle_gamma   90.00
#
_symmetry.space_group_name_H-M   'P 1'
#
loop_
_entity.id
_entity.type
_entity.pdbx_description
1 polymer ?
#
loop_
_entity_poly.entity_id
_entity_poly.type
_entity_poly.pdbx_seq_one_letter_code
_entity_poly.pdbx_strand_id
1 'polypeptide(L)'
;MKRLTPSPRHVMYKMFLTGSACLGLIFIASGSVFSNAAASNGAGNSSYRFEFINDFYFGTDQEVSGSWSIQKHTAVADSWDKLEDVPGVVRRFGAAIPTLTADGRVYRTSFALGQITQTPVDLKRRDLIKEDVPYAGALVFSASWYGFNDKEFSGFELVGGVVGPASLAEQAQKGTHKLIGITSPRGWDNQLENEPIINVNYMRKRKLSHVGNPAGLSFDSAINGNVCLGNLTTRVSTSVEMRFGRNMPGGFVYIPESAGFGMNYKGTLKLPNPHKAALYGSLVLRGTGVLHDIFLDGNTFRDSHSVDKKDLVGLAIVGLHYQRANWSASFNLMFPTDTVDTSRATEVEGRGELGALSIEWKL
;
A
#
# COMPACT_ATOMS: atom_id res chain seq x y z
N MET A 1 -27.54 -40.99 -6.16
CA MET A 1 -26.63 -39.88 -6.52
C MET A 1 -27.22 -38.57 -6.01
N LYS A 2 -26.82 -38.09 -4.82
CA LYS A 2 -27.16 -36.73 -4.36
C LYS A 2 -26.07 -35.81 -4.87
N ARG A 3 -26.43 -34.85 -5.75
CA ARG A 3 -25.53 -33.75 -6.12
C ARG A 3 -25.22 -32.97 -4.84
N LEU A 4 -23.95 -32.98 -4.43
CA LEU A 4 -23.43 -32.09 -3.41
C LEU A 4 -23.54 -30.66 -3.96
N THR A 5 -24.53 -29.91 -3.49
CA THR A 5 -24.53 -28.46 -3.65
C THR A 5 -23.35 -27.90 -2.85
N PRO A 6 -22.48 -27.07 -3.46
CA PRO A 6 -21.38 -26.46 -2.72
C PRO A 6 -21.95 -25.60 -1.58
N SER A 7 -21.26 -25.60 -0.43
CA SER A 7 -21.65 -24.78 0.72
C SER A 7 -21.75 -23.30 0.30
N PRO A 8 -22.63 -22.49 0.92
CA PRO A 8 -22.79 -21.08 0.59
C PRO A 8 -21.46 -20.30 0.63
N ARG A 9 -20.54 -20.69 1.52
CA ARG A 9 -19.19 -20.15 1.61
C ARG A 9 -18.39 -20.37 0.32
N HIS A 10 -18.41 -21.57 -0.27
CA HIS A 10 -17.62 -21.88 -1.48
C HIS A 10 -18.12 -21.17 -2.75
N VAL A 11 -19.39 -20.79 -2.83
CA VAL A 11 -19.96 -20.05 -3.97
C VAL A 11 -19.60 -18.56 -3.89
N MET A 12 -19.60 -17.99 -2.68
CA MET A 12 -19.16 -16.62 -2.40
C MET A 12 -17.68 -16.41 -2.76
N TYR A 13 -16.80 -17.36 -2.39
CA TYR A 13 -15.37 -17.34 -2.72
C TYR A 13 -15.09 -17.32 -4.23
N LYS A 14 -15.85 -18.08 -5.03
CA LYS A 14 -15.67 -18.13 -6.49
C LYS A 14 -16.11 -16.85 -7.20
N MET A 15 -17.20 -16.20 -6.75
CA MET A 15 -17.70 -14.96 -7.36
C MET A 15 -16.81 -13.73 -7.05
N PHE A 16 -16.09 -13.73 -5.93
CA PHE A 16 -15.20 -12.64 -5.51
C PHE A 16 -13.84 -12.63 -6.19
N LEU A 17 -13.25 -13.82 -6.35
CA LEU A 17 -12.12 -14.01 -7.26
C LEU A 17 -12.44 -13.51 -8.67
N THR A 18 -13.72 -13.51 -9.07
CA THR A 18 -14.16 -12.90 -10.33
C THR A 18 -14.36 -11.38 -10.23
N GLY A 19 -14.89 -10.85 -9.12
CA GLY A 19 -15.16 -9.41 -8.93
C GLY A 19 -13.92 -8.52 -8.71
N SER A 20 -12.96 -8.94 -7.88
CA SER A 20 -11.68 -8.23 -7.69
C SER A 20 -10.76 -8.42 -8.90
N ALA A 21 -10.85 -9.58 -9.56
CA ALA A 21 -10.30 -9.74 -10.90
C ALA A 21 -11.02 -8.82 -11.90
N CYS A 22 -12.31 -8.53 -11.77
CA CYS A 22 -13.02 -7.59 -12.65
C CYS A 22 -12.57 -6.14 -12.46
N LEU A 23 -12.30 -5.65 -11.25
CA LEU A 23 -11.71 -4.31 -11.04
C LEU A 23 -10.26 -4.24 -11.55
N GLY A 24 -9.47 -5.28 -11.30
CA GLY A 24 -8.15 -5.45 -11.92
C GLY A 24 -8.22 -5.56 -13.45
N LEU A 25 -9.23 -6.25 -14.00
CA LEU A 25 -9.46 -6.46 -15.44
C LEU A 25 -10.00 -5.20 -16.12
N ILE A 26 -10.79 -4.38 -15.43
CA ILE A 26 -11.20 -3.06 -15.90
C ILE A 26 -9.96 -2.15 -16.00
N PHE A 27 -9.05 -2.22 -15.02
CA PHE A 27 -7.77 -1.52 -15.08
C PHE A 27 -6.83 -2.06 -16.19
N ILE A 28 -6.77 -3.39 -16.36
CA ILE A 28 -6.02 -4.07 -17.43
C ILE A 28 -6.59 -3.70 -18.81
N ALA A 29 -7.91 -3.58 -18.95
CA ALA A 29 -8.59 -3.19 -20.20
C ALA A 29 -8.42 -1.70 -20.52
N SER A 30 -8.18 -0.83 -19.53
CA SER A 30 -7.80 0.57 -19.76
C SER A 30 -6.29 0.77 -20.01
N GLY A 31 -5.43 -0.18 -19.61
CA GLY A 31 -3.99 -0.13 -19.85
C GLY A 31 -3.60 -0.18 -21.34
N SER A 32 -4.46 -0.74 -22.20
CA SER A 32 -4.30 -0.71 -23.66
C SER A 32 -4.57 0.66 -24.28
N VAL A 33 -5.14 1.61 -23.53
CA VAL A 33 -5.34 3.00 -23.97
C VAL A 33 -4.08 3.85 -23.76
N PHE A 34 -3.16 3.42 -22.87
CA PHE A 34 -1.93 4.16 -22.54
C PHE A 34 -0.67 3.64 -23.26
N SER A 35 -0.76 2.55 -24.04
CA SER A 35 0.36 2.01 -24.80
C SER A 35 0.53 2.72 -26.15
N ASN A 36 0.85 4.01 -26.12
CA ASN A 36 1.46 4.73 -27.24
C ASN A 36 2.29 5.89 -26.67
N ALA A 37 3.28 5.55 -25.85
CA ALA A 37 4.35 6.47 -25.48
C ALA A 37 5.68 5.83 -25.87
N ALA A 38 6.46 6.58 -26.65
CA ALA A 38 7.71 6.15 -27.23
C ALA A 38 8.71 5.72 -26.14
N ALA A 39 9.46 4.65 -26.43
CA ALA A 39 10.56 4.19 -25.59
C ALA A 39 11.59 5.31 -25.43
N SER A 40 11.69 5.90 -24.23
CA SER A 40 12.76 6.85 -23.92
C SER A 40 14.01 6.09 -23.48
N ASN A 41 15.15 6.47 -24.07
CA ASN A 41 16.49 5.92 -23.78
C ASN A 41 17.05 6.40 -22.43
N GLY A 42 16.22 6.91 -21.53
CA GLY A 42 16.61 7.40 -20.22
C GLY A 42 16.89 6.29 -19.21
N ALA A 43 17.56 6.64 -18.12
CA ALA A 43 17.61 5.79 -16.95
C ALA A 43 16.16 5.60 -16.44
N GLY A 44 15.70 4.34 -16.35
CA GLY A 44 14.43 3.86 -15.77
C GLY A 44 13.13 4.54 -16.21
N ASN A 45 12.29 3.81 -16.95
CA ASN A 45 10.95 4.21 -17.41
C ASN A 45 10.03 4.76 -16.30
N SER A 46 9.16 5.70 -16.70
CA SER A 46 8.02 6.14 -15.88
C SER A 46 7.02 4.99 -15.72
N SER A 47 6.14 5.05 -14.71
CA SER A 47 5.17 3.98 -14.51
C SER A 47 3.90 4.38 -13.80
N TYR A 48 2.83 3.64 -14.10
CA TYR A 48 1.56 3.68 -13.37
C TYR A 48 1.41 2.38 -12.59
N ARG A 49 1.05 2.48 -11.30
CA ARG A 49 0.75 1.32 -10.45
C ARG A 49 -0.68 1.41 -9.93
N PHE A 50 -1.39 0.31 -10.03
CA PHE A 50 -2.61 0.07 -9.27
C PHE A 50 -2.29 -0.89 -8.13
N GLU A 51 -2.78 -0.60 -6.94
CA GLU A 51 -2.66 -1.46 -5.76
C GLU A 51 -4.02 -1.63 -5.10
N PHE A 52 -4.28 -2.85 -4.65
CA PHE A 52 -5.46 -3.23 -3.89
C PHE A 52 -5.04 -4.09 -2.72
N ILE A 53 -5.46 -3.71 -1.51
CA ILE A 53 -5.20 -4.41 -0.26
C ILE A 53 -6.54 -4.74 0.36
N ASN A 54 -6.73 -6.00 0.72
CA ASN A 54 -7.97 -6.44 1.33
C ASN A 54 -7.77 -7.78 2.08
N ASP A 55 -8.67 -8.08 3.00
CA ASP A 55 -8.67 -9.26 3.89
C ASP A 55 -9.34 -10.51 3.28
N PHE A 56 -10.03 -10.36 2.14
CA PHE A 56 -10.80 -11.45 1.53
C PHE A 56 -10.01 -12.75 1.26
N TYR A 57 -8.68 -12.67 1.12
CA TYR A 57 -7.83 -13.85 0.91
C TYR A 57 -7.89 -14.85 2.07
N PHE A 58 -8.26 -14.36 3.25
CA PHE A 58 -8.35 -15.13 4.49
C PHE A 58 -9.79 -15.36 4.94
N GLY A 59 -10.78 -14.81 4.21
CA GLY A 59 -12.20 -15.02 4.48
C GLY A 59 -12.76 -14.23 5.64
N THR A 60 -12.06 -13.18 6.05
CA THR A 60 -12.45 -12.21 7.08
C THR A 60 -12.92 -10.91 6.40
N ASP A 61 -13.69 -10.08 7.12
CA ASP A 61 -14.07 -8.69 6.75
C ASP A 61 -13.90 -7.84 8.02
N GLN A 62 -12.64 -7.56 8.41
CA GLN A 62 -12.29 -7.01 9.72
C GLN A 62 -11.16 -5.98 9.63
N GLU A 63 -11.23 -4.95 10.48
CA GLU A 63 -10.32 -3.80 10.47
C GLU A 63 -10.30 -3.15 9.08
N VAL A 64 -9.26 -3.37 8.27
CA VAL A 64 -9.17 -2.82 6.92
C VAL A 64 -9.98 -3.68 5.93
N SER A 65 -11.27 -3.38 5.80
CA SER A 65 -12.19 -3.95 4.80
C SER A 65 -11.83 -3.61 3.34
N GLY A 66 -10.89 -2.69 3.12
CA GLY A 66 -10.30 -2.48 1.81
C GLY A 66 -9.48 -1.20 1.69
N SER A 67 -8.41 -1.26 0.91
CA SER A 67 -7.63 -0.11 0.49
C SER A 67 -7.26 -0.23 -0.98
N TRP A 68 -7.34 0.87 -1.72
CA TRP A 68 -6.86 0.92 -3.10
C TRP A 68 -6.05 2.19 -3.36
N SER A 69 -5.13 2.12 -4.32
CA SER A 69 -4.42 3.30 -4.79
C SER A 69 -4.06 3.23 -6.28
N ILE A 70 -4.04 4.41 -6.90
CA ILE A 70 -3.50 4.64 -8.24
C ILE A 70 -2.30 5.57 -8.09
N GLN A 71 -1.17 5.14 -8.61
CA GLN A 71 0.14 5.76 -8.37
C GLN A 71 0.82 6.06 -9.70
N LYS A 72 1.38 7.26 -9.85
CA LYS A 72 2.28 7.63 -10.96
C LYS A 72 3.69 7.81 -10.41
N HIS A 73 4.65 7.10 -10.95
CA HIS A 73 6.07 7.28 -10.68
C HIS A 73 6.76 7.86 -11.91
N THR A 74 7.58 8.88 -11.72
CA THR A 74 8.37 9.47 -12.81
C THR A 74 9.43 8.48 -13.33
N ALA A 75 9.96 8.78 -14.52
CA ALA A 75 11.23 8.20 -14.93
C ALA A 75 12.32 8.55 -13.90
N VAL A 76 13.40 7.76 -13.85
CA VAL A 76 14.52 8.13 -12.97
C VAL A 76 15.35 9.22 -13.62
N ALA A 77 15.92 10.09 -12.81
CA ALA A 77 16.89 11.09 -13.24
C ALA A 77 18.15 11.03 -12.37
N ASP A 78 19.29 11.40 -12.92
CA ASP A 78 20.55 11.46 -12.16
C ASP A 78 20.66 12.70 -11.27
N SER A 79 19.72 13.64 -11.40
CA SER A 79 19.61 14.84 -10.57
C SER A 79 18.17 15.37 -10.55
N TRP A 80 17.81 16.13 -9.52
CA TRP A 80 16.46 16.68 -9.35
C TRP A 80 16.01 17.59 -10.49
N ASP A 81 16.92 18.38 -11.05
CA ASP A 81 16.64 19.29 -12.18
C ASP A 81 16.37 18.54 -13.49
N LYS A 82 16.84 17.30 -13.62
CA LYS A 82 16.63 16.45 -14.82
C LYS A 82 15.37 15.59 -14.75
N LEU A 83 14.54 15.69 -13.71
CA LEU A 83 13.25 15.01 -13.68
C LEU A 83 12.32 15.58 -14.75
N GLU A 84 12.03 14.76 -15.76
CA GLU A 84 11.09 15.06 -16.84
C GLU A 84 9.64 15.10 -16.32
N ASP A 85 8.81 15.95 -16.91
CA ASP A 85 7.39 16.10 -16.57
C ASP A 85 7.08 16.42 -15.10
N VAL A 86 8.04 17.01 -14.38
CA VAL A 86 7.90 17.46 -12.99
C VAL A 86 7.98 18.98 -12.89
N PRO A 87 6.98 19.66 -12.29
CA PRO A 87 7.01 21.10 -12.08
C PRO A 87 8.28 21.57 -11.35
N GLY A 88 8.82 22.74 -11.73
CA GLY A 88 10.07 23.24 -11.15
C GLY A 88 10.03 23.40 -9.63
N VAL A 89 8.88 23.76 -9.06
CA VAL A 89 8.68 23.86 -7.60
C VAL A 89 8.83 22.50 -6.90
N VAL A 90 8.32 21.43 -7.51
CA VAL A 90 8.42 20.06 -7.00
C VAL A 90 9.86 19.57 -7.07
N ARG A 91 10.58 19.86 -8.16
CA ARG A 91 12.02 19.54 -8.29
C ARG A 91 12.86 20.25 -7.23
N ARG A 92 12.62 21.55 -7.03
CA ARG A 92 13.33 22.38 -6.03
C ARG A 92 13.07 21.89 -4.61
N PHE A 93 11.85 21.47 -4.29
CA PHE A 93 11.53 20.93 -2.98
C PHE A 93 12.34 19.67 -2.67
N GLY A 94 12.40 18.70 -3.60
CA GLY A 94 13.23 17.49 -3.43
C GLY A 94 14.71 17.82 -3.24
N ALA A 95 15.25 18.74 -4.03
CA ALA A 95 16.64 19.19 -3.94
C ALA A 95 16.96 19.91 -2.62
N ALA A 96 15.97 20.61 -2.04
CA ALA A 96 16.13 21.36 -0.80
C ALA A 96 16.21 20.46 0.44
N ILE A 97 15.78 19.19 0.36
CA ILE A 97 15.88 18.24 1.47
C ILE A 97 17.23 17.54 1.39
N PRO A 98 18.23 17.93 2.23
CA PRO A 98 19.63 17.49 2.02
C PRO A 98 19.81 15.99 2.18
N THR A 99 18.93 15.36 2.97
CA THR A 99 18.95 13.93 3.24
C THR A 99 18.59 13.05 2.04
N LEU A 100 17.93 13.62 1.02
CA LEU A 100 17.54 12.88 -0.19
C LEU A 100 18.65 12.88 -1.24
N THR A 101 19.47 13.94 -1.30
CA THR A 101 20.52 14.14 -2.30
C THR A 101 21.85 13.53 -1.86
N ALA A 102 22.39 12.62 -2.66
CA ALA A 102 23.74 12.08 -2.48
C ALA A 102 24.31 11.57 -3.81
N ASP A 103 25.64 11.51 -3.90
CA ASP A 103 26.33 11.05 -5.09
C ASP A 103 25.98 9.60 -5.44
N GLY A 104 25.90 9.32 -6.75
CA GLY A 104 25.63 7.98 -7.27
C GLY A 104 24.21 7.47 -6.98
N ARG A 105 23.26 8.35 -6.66
CA ARG A 105 21.84 8.05 -6.56
C ARG A 105 21.09 8.49 -7.82
N VAL A 106 19.99 7.81 -8.07
CA VAL A 106 18.96 8.25 -9.01
C VAL A 106 17.75 8.75 -8.23
N TYR A 107 16.99 9.66 -8.84
CA TYR A 107 15.91 10.40 -8.20
C TYR A 107 14.59 10.13 -8.90
N ARG A 108 13.51 10.15 -8.12
CA ARG A 108 12.14 10.07 -8.60
C ARG A 108 11.23 10.95 -7.76
N THR A 109 10.14 11.35 -8.39
CA THR A 109 8.93 11.79 -7.70
C THR A 109 7.80 10.81 -7.99
N SER A 110 6.88 10.65 -7.05
CA SER A 110 5.63 9.97 -7.32
C SER A 110 4.43 10.69 -6.72
N PHE A 111 3.28 10.41 -7.30
CA PHE A 111 2.00 10.93 -6.86
C PHE A 111 1.02 9.77 -6.75
N ALA A 112 0.21 9.75 -5.70
CA ALA A 112 -0.81 8.73 -5.52
C ALA A 112 -2.13 9.33 -5.08
N LEU A 113 -3.22 8.76 -5.57
CA LEU A 113 -4.56 8.90 -5.00
C LEU A 113 -4.96 7.53 -4.46
N GLY A 114 -5.47 7.48 -3.24
CA GLY A 114 -5.96 6.24 -2.66
C GLY A 114 -7.05 6.46 -1.64
N GLN A 115 -7.77 5.38 -1.33
CA GLN A 115 -8.85 5.38 -0.36
C GLN A 115 -8.69 4.17 0.56
N ILE A 116 -8.97 4.37 1.84
CA ILE A 116 -9.04 3.32 2.85
C ILE A 116 -10.47 3.25 3.38
N THR A 117 -10.94 2.03 3.58
CA THR A 117 -12.21 1.70 4.20
C THR A 117 -11.95 0.74 5.35
N GLN A 118 -12.46 1.09 6.53
CA GLN A 118 -12.51 0.23 7.71
C GLN A 118 -13.94 0.06 8.16
N THR A 119 -14.30 -1.16 8.55
CA THR A 119 -15.62 -1.43 9.10
C THR A 119 -15.56 -2.41 10.28
N PRO A 120 -16.51 -2.32 11.23
CA PRO A 120 -16.76 -3.34 12.22
C PRO A 120 -17.09 -4.71 11.60
N VAL A 121 -16.96 -5.76 12.39
CA VAL A 121 -17.20 -7.15 11.99
C VAL A 121 -18.67 -7.40 11.61
N ASP A 122 -19.63 -6.88 12.40
CA ASP A 122 -21.07 -7.06 12.10
C ASP A 122 -21.64 -5.96 11.21
N LEU A 123 -21.47 -6.14 9.90
CA LEU A 123 -22.02 -5.25 8.87
C LEU A 123 -23.55 -5.10 8.87
N LYS A 124 -24.29 -5.98 9.55
CA LYS A 124 -25.75 -5.94 9.59
C LYS A 124 -26.26 -5.01 10.69
N ARG A 125 -25.45 -4.64 11.68
CA ARG A 125 -25.87 -3.67 12.70
C ARG A 125 -25.99 -2.27 12.11
N ARG A 126 -26.91 -1.49 12.69
CA ARG A 126 -27.20 -0.09 12.33
C ARG A 126 -26.79 0.87 13.44
N ASP A 127 -26.79 0.36 14.65
CA ASP A 127 -26.35 1.05 15.84
C ASP A 127 -24.81 1.04 15.93
N LEU A 128 -24.28 2.01 16.67
CA LEU A 128 -22.86 2.08 16.99
C LEU A 128 -22.44 0.84 17.79
N ILE A 129 -21.41 0.13 17.31
CA ILE A 129 -20.78 -1.00 18.00
C ILE A 129 -19.61 -0.45 18.79
N LYS A 130 -19.77 -0.28 20.11
CA LYS A 130 -18.74 0.37 20.95
C LYS A 130 -17.53 -0.53 21.19
N GLU A 131 -17.75 -1.83 21.13
CA GLU A 131 -16.78 -2.88 21.41
C GLU A 131 -16.04 -3.34 20.14
N ASP A 132 -16.13 -2.56 19.05
CA ASP A 132 -15.52 -2.81 17.74
C ASP A 132 -14.90 -1.53 17.14
N VAL A 133 -14.10 -1.67 16.09
CA VAL A 133 -13.48 -0.55 15.37
C VAL A 133 -14.54 0.38 14.77
N PRO A 134 -14.30 1.70 14.67
CA PRO A 134 -15.24 2.61 14.00
C PRO A 134 -15.36 2.30 12.51
N TYR A 135 -16.56 2.50 11.98
CA TYR A 135 -16.70 2.76 10.54
C TYR A 135 -15.84 3.99 10.20
N ALA A 136 -14.92 3.83 9.27
CA ALA A 136 -14.03 4.92 8.89
C ALA A 136 -13.66 4.81 7.42
N GLY A 137 -13.65 5.96 6.76
CA GLY A 137 -13.20 6.10 5.38
C GLY A 137 -12.23 7.25 5.26
N ALA A 138 -11.13 7.06 4.55
CA ALA A 138 -10.21 8.15 4.22
C ALA A 138 -9.93 8.19 2.72
N LEU A 139 -9.90 9.38 2.14
CA LEU A 139 -9.43 9.63 0.78
C LEU A 139 -8.17 10.50 0.86
N VAL A 140 -7.07 9.99 0.32
CA VAL A 140 -5.74 10.60 0.44
C VAL A 140 -5.10 10.83 -0.92
N PHE A 141 -4.41 11.96 -1.03
CA PHE A 141 -3.44 12.24 -2.06
C PHE A 141 -2.04 12.29 -1.44
N SER A 142 -1.06 11.67 -2.08
CA SER A 142 0.34 11.77 -1.65
C SER A 142 1.27 12.23 -2.77
N ALA A 143 2.33 12.93 -2.36
CA ALA A 143 3.46 13.30 -3.21
C ALA A 143 4.76 12.89 -2.52
N SER A 144 5.59 12.11 -3.21
CA SER A 144 6.83 11.57 -2.67
C SER A 144 8.04 12.04 -3.46
N TRP A 145 9.14 12.28 -2.76
CA TRP A 145 10.46 12.59 -3.30
C TRP A 145 11.45 11.58 -2.74
N TYR A 146 12.15 10.85 -3.60
CA TYR A 146 13.11 9.87 -3.12
C TYR A 146 14.32 9.72 -4.04
N GLY A 147 15.48 9.56 -3.40
CA GLY A 147 16.77 9.30 -4.02
C GLY A 147 17.28 7.94 -3.56
N PHE A 148 17.75 7.12 -4.49
CA PHE A 148 18.20 5.77 -4.17
C PHE A 148 19.23 5.23 -5.15
N ASN A 149 19.96 4.22 -4.71
CA ASN A 149 20.76 3.33 -5.53
C ASN A 149 20.63 1.91 -4.98
N ASP A 150 21.54 1.00 -5.34
CA ASP A 150 21.47 -0.39 -4.87
C ASP A 150 21.83 -0.54 -3.38
N LYS A 151 22.53 0.44 -2.79
CA LYS A 151 23.03 0.39 -1.42
C LYS A 151 22.15 1.16 -0.43
N GLU A 152 21.56 2.26 -0.85
CA GLU A 152 20.84 3.17 0.03
C GLU A 152 19.60 3.76 -0.63
N PHE A 153 18.59 4.05 0.19
CA PHE A 153 17.37 4.73 -0.21
C PHE A 153 17.02 5.79 0.83
N SER A 154 16.54 6.94 0.38
CA SER A 154 16.01 8.00 1.22
C SER A 154 14.79 8.60 0.56
N GLY A 155 13.70 8.74 1.30
CA GLY A 155 12.47 9.30 0.78
C GLY A 155 11.73 10.16 1.79
N PHE A 156 11.00 11.13 1.26
CA PHE A 156 10.13 12.03 1.96
C PHE A 156 8.79 12.05 1.23
N GLU A 157 7.68 12.03 1.95
CA GLU A 157 6.34 12.11 1.38
C GLU A 157 5.46 13.05 2.19
N LEU A 158 4.63 13.80 1.46
CA LEU A 158 3.51 14.54 2.01
C LEU A 158 2.23 13.82 1.64
N VAL A 159 1.36 13.65 2.63
CA VAL A 159 0.02 13.09 2.49
C VAL A 159 -0.98 14.15 2.92
N GLY A 160 -2.02 14.36 2.12
CA GLY A 160 -3.14 15.24 2.44
C GLY A 160 -4.45 14.59 2.02
N GLY A 161 -5.52 14.83 2.76
CA GLY A 161 -6.79 14.17 2.47
C GLY A 161 -7.91 14.54 3.42
N VAL A 162 -8.92 13.68 3.47
CA VAL A 162 -10.06 13.79 4.38
C VAL A 162 -10.48 12.41 4.91
N VAL A 163 -10.76 12.34 6.21
CA VAL A 163 -11.48 11.21 6.83
C VAL A 163 -12.97 11.54 6.94
N GLY A 164 -13.83 10.54 6.94
CA GLY A 164 -15.29 10.66 7.16
C GLY A 164 -16.12 10.63 5.87
N PRO A 165 -17.39 11.06 5.90
CA PRO A 165 -18.31 10.93 4.75
C PRO A 165 -17.80 11.54 3.44
N ALA A 166 -16.99 12.61 3.50
CA ALA A 166 -16.38 13.26 2.34
C ALA A 166 -15.35 12.38 1.63
N SER A 167 -14.86 11.31 2.25
CA SER A 167 -13.98 10.33 1.62
C SER A 167 -14.71 9.46 0.58
N LEU A 168 -16.04 9.40 0.62
CA LEU A 168 -16.91 8.55 -0.19
C LEU A 168 -16.66 7.03 -0.04
N ALA A 169 -16.09 6.60 1.09
CA ALA A 169 -15.82 5.18 1.35
C ALA A 169 -17.10 4.34 1.44
N GLU A 170 -18.16 4.88 2.04
CA GLU A 170 -19.48 4.22 2.09
C GLU A 170 -19.99 3.87 0.68
N GLN A 171 -19.97 4.85 -0.22
CA GLN A 171 -20.50 4.70 -1.57
C GLN A 171 -19.64 3.72 -2.36
N ALA A 172 -18.31 3.78 -2.20
CA ALA A 172 -17.38 2.84 -2.82
C ALA A 172 -17.62 1.39 -2.32
N GLN A 173 -17.76 1.19 -1.01
CA GLN A 173 -17.99 -0.13 -0.42
C GLN A 173 -19.36 -0.67 -0.82
N LYS A 174 -20.45 0.11 -0.66
CA LYS A 174 -21.80 -0.32 -1.04
C LYS A 174 -21.91 -0.60 -2.54
N GLY A 175 -21.26 0.21 -3.38
CA GLY A 175 -21.19 0.00 -4.82
C GLY A 175 -20.49 -1.31 -5.18
N THR A 176 -19.35 -1.57 -4.55
CA THR A 176 -18.59 -2.82 -4.70
C THR A 176 -19.41 -4.01 -4.22
N HIS A 177 -19.98 -3.96 -3.01
CA HIS A 177 -20.80 -5.03 -2.43
C HIS A 177 -22.02 -5.36 -3.30
N LYS A 178 -22.65 -4.33 -3.91
CA LYS A 178 -23.75 -4.51 -4.86
C LYS A 178 -23.29 -5.20 -6.15
N LEU A 179 -22.14 -4.81 -6.70
CA LEU A 179 -21.60 -5.37 -7.94
C LEU A 179 -21.32 -6.87 -7.84
N ILE A 180 -20.83 -7.31 -6.67
CA ILE A 180 -20.38 -8.69 -6.43
C ILE A 180 -21.38 -9.51 -5.59
N GLY A 181 -22.48 -8.91 -5.15
CA GLY A 181 -23.61 -9.59 -4.53
C GLY A 181 -23.40 -10.02 -3.06
N ILE A 182 -22.75 -9.20 -2.23
CA ILE A 182 -22.62 -9.46 -0.77
C ILE A 182 -23.41 -8.49 0.09
N THR A 183 -23.44 -8.80 1.39
CA THR A 183 -24.07 -8.01 2.46
C THR A 183 -23.71 -6.54 2.34
N SER A 184 -24.70 -5.68 2.11
CA SER A 184 -24.48 -4.24 2.19
C SER A 184 -24.30 -3.83 3.65
N PRO A 185 -23.24 -3.07 4.00
CA PRO A 185 -23.02 -2.54 5.33
C PRO A 185 -24.13 -1.56 5.71
N ARG A 186 -24.61 -1.64 6.97
CA ARG A 186 -25.75 -0.86 7.46
C ARG A 186 -25.40 0.16 8.55
N GLY A 187 -24.15 0.20 9.02
CA GLY A 187 -23.71 1.06 10.13
C GLY A 187 -23.00 2.36 9.74
N TRP A 188 -22.85 2.67 8.45
CA TRP A 188 -22.12 3.86 7.94
C TRP A 188 -22.61 5.22 8.47
N ASP A 189 -23.83 5.29 8.99
CA ASP A 189 -24.35 6.48 9.67
C ASP A 189 -23.61 6.79 11.00
N ASN A 190 -22.82 5.84 11.52
CA ASN A 190 -22.00 5.98 12.73
C ASN A 190 -20.50 6.10 12.43
N GLN A 191 -20.12 6.43 11.19
CA GLN A 191 -18.71 6.55 10.81
C GLN A 191 -18.02 7.77 11.47
N LEU A 192 -16.69 7.79 11.44
CA LEU A 192 -15.91 8.97 11.82
C LEU A 192 -16.35 10.20 11.02
N GLU A 193 -16.30 11.36 11.67
CA GLU A 193 -16.76 12.61 11.09
C GLU A 193 -15.75 13.21 10.11
N ASN A 194 -16.23 14.15 9.28
CA ASN A 194 -15.38 14.85 8.32
C ASN A 194 -14.25 15.62 9.00
N GLU A 195 -13.01 15.26 8.69
CA GLU A 195 -11.81 15.92 9.20
C GLU A 195 -10.69 15.94 8.15
N PRO A 196 -10.05 17.11 7.91
CA PRO A 196 -8.88 17.16 7.04
C PRO A 196 -7.71 16.42 7.70
N ILE A 197 -6.99 15.64 6.90
CA ILE A 197 -5.81 14.92 7.35
C ILE A 197 -4.57 15.40 6.61
N ILE A 198 -3.47 15.50 7.35
CA ILE A 198 -2.14 15.81 6.84
C ILE A 198 -1.11 14.93 7.54
N ASN A 199 -0.23 14.35 6.75
CA ASN A 199 0.83 13.50 7.23
C ASN A 199 2.14 13.77 6.48
N VAL A 200 3.25 13.59 7.19
CA VAL A 200 4.59 13.62 6.63
C VAL A 200 5.26 12.30 6.92
N ASN A 201 5.84 11.68 5.89
CA ASN A 201 6.56 10.42 6.01
C ASN A 201 8.02 10.61 5.61
N TYR A 202 8.92 9.97 6.34
CA TYR A 202 10.34 9.94 6.01
C TYR A 202 10.90 8.54 6.20
N MET A 203 11.54 8.03 5.15
CA MET A 203 12.01 6.65 5.05
C MET A 203 13.50 6.60 4.69
N ARG A 204 14.22 5.70 5.34
CA ARG A 204 15.62 5.35 5.01
C ARG A 204 15.76 3.84 4.90
N LYS A 205 16.46 3.39 3.86
CA LYS A 205 16.87 1.99 3.73
C LYS A 205 18.35 1.87 3.48
N ARG A 206 18.95 0.79 3.98
CA ARG A 206 20.35 0.43 3.76
C ARG A 206 20.47 -1.05 3.46
N LYS A 207 21.14 -1.37 2.35
CA LYS A 207 21.50 -2.72 1.96
C LYS A 207 22.52 -3.27 2.97
N LEU A 208 22.24 -4.45 3.50
CA LEU A 208 23.11 -5.14 4.46
C LEU A 208 24.00 -6.16 3.75
N SER A 209 23.43 -6.94 2.83
CA SER A 209 24.17 -7.91 2.03
C SER A 209 23.55 -8.10 0.66
N HIS A 210 24.40 -8.55 -0.27
CA HIS A 210 24.00 -9.01 -1.59
C HIS A 210 24.90 -10.19 -1.97
N VAL A 211 24.31 -11.32 -2.36
CA VAL A 211 25.03 -12.55 -2.71
C VAL A 211 24.43 -13.13 -4.00
N GLY A 212 25.29 -13.71 -4.84
CA GLY A 212 24.90 -14.36 -6.08
C GLY A 212 25.11 -13.47 -7.31
N ASN A 213 24.41 -13.79 -8.39
CA ASN A 213 24.52 -13.09 -9.66
C ASN A 213 23.22 -12.31 -9.94
N PRO A 214 23.27 -10.97 -10.12
CA PRO A 214 22.08 -10.16 -10.41
C PRO A 214 21.25 -10.66 -11.60
N ALA A 215 21.88 -11.13 -12.69
CA ALA A 215 21.18 -11.69 -13.85
C ALA A 215 20.80 -13.18 -13.69
N GLY A 216 21.34 -13.84 -12.66
CA GLY A 216 21.08 -15.22 -12.27
C GLY A 216 20.30 -15.29 -10.97
N LEU A 217 20.56 -16.32 -10.15
CA LEU A 217 20.00 -16.43 -8.81
C LEU A 217 20.76 -15.50 -7.86
N SER A 218 20.01 -14.72 -7.07
CA SER A 218 20.56 -13.76 -6.13
C SER A 218 19.72 -13.68 -4.86
N PHE A 219 20.38 -13.26 -3.79
CA PHE A 219 19.80 -12.93 -2.49
C PHE A 219 20.27 -11.53 -2.10
N ASP A 220 19.39 -10.74 -1.50
CA ASP A 220 19.82 -9.56 -0.76
C ASP A 220 18.98 -9.31 0.48
N SER A 221 19.57 -8.59 1.43
CA SER A 221 18.87 -8.10 2.61
C SER A 221 19.11 -6.62 2.86
N ALA A 222 18.14 -5.96 3.47
CA ALA A 222 18.21 -4.56 3.83
C ALA A 222 17.56 -4.31 5.20
N ILE A 223 17.94 -3.21 5.82
CA ILE A 223 17.22 -2.62 6.95
C ILE A 223 16.51 -1.35 6.49
N ASN A 224 15.31 -1.13 7.00
CA ASN A 224 14.48 0.03 6.71
C ASN A 224 14.00 0.67 8.01
N GLY A 225 14.03 2.00 8.06
CA GLY A 225 13.43 2.80 9.12
C GLY A 225 12.50 3.83 8.51
N ASN A 226 11.30 3.97 9.07
CA ASN A 226 10.28 4.89 8.59
C ASN A 226 9.58 5.59 9.76
N VAL A 227 9.39 6.90 9.63
CA VAL A 227 8.67 7.75 10.58
C VAL A 227 7.51 8.42 9.84
N CYS A 228 6.32 8.34 10.43
CA CYS A 228 5.11 9.00 9.97
C CYS A 228 4.65 9.95 11.07
N LEU A 229 4.40 11.21 10.74
CA LEU A 229 3.92 12.23 11.68
C LEU A 229 2.72 12.95 11.09
N GLY A 230 1.63 13.02 11.85
CA GLY A 230 0.43 13.74 11.46
C GLY A 230 -0.81 13.20 12.14
N ASN A 231 -1.97 13.69 11.72
CA ASN A 231 -3.25 13.34 12.33
C ASN A 231 -3.95 12.16 11.66
N LEU A 232 -3.47 11.64 10.52
CA LEU A 232 -3.89 10.33 10.02
C LEU A 232 -3.23 9.23 10.86
N THR A 233 -1.90 9.30 11.01
CA THR A 233 -1.14 8.39 11.88
C THR A 233 0.16 9.04 12.38
N THR A 234 0.54 8.74 13.62
CA THR A 234 1.85 9.06 14.17
C THR A 234 2.50 7.76 14.62
N ARG A 235 3.58 7.35 13.92
CA ARG A 235 4.22 6.05 14.14
C ARG A 235 5.69 6.05 13.72
N VAL A 236 6.43 5.14 14.32
CA VAL A 236 7.81 4.81 13.94
C VAL A 236 7.90 3.31 13.67
N SER A 237 8.57 2.93 12.59
CA SER A 237 8.74 1.53 12.22
C SER A 237 10.16 1.22 11.80
N THR A 238 10.57 -0.01 12.07
CA THR A 238 11.82 -0.59 11.56
C THR A 238 11.52 -1.96 10.98
N SER A 239 12.21 -2.33 9.91
CA SER A 239 12.03 -3.62 9.28
C SER A 239 13.30 -4.19 8.69
N VAL A 240 13.39 -5.53 8.71
CA VAL A 240 14.37 -6.28 7.91
C VAL A 240 13.65 -6.77 6.65
N GLU A 241 14.27 -6.53 5.51
CA GLU A 241 13.78 -6.88 4.18
C GLU A 241 14.72 -7.93 3.57
N MET A 242 14.16 -8.99 3.00
CA MET A 242 14.91 -10.03 2.31
C MET A 242 14.27 -10.28 0.95
N ARG A 243 15.11 -10.45 -0.09
CA ARG A 243 14.69 -10.82 -1.44
C ARG A 243 15.50 -12.00 -1.93
N PHE A 244 14.86 -12.94 -2.60
CA PHE A 244 15.53 -14.09 -3.21
C PHE A 244 14.87 -14.49 -4.52
N GLY A 245 15.66 -14.64 -5.58
CA GLY A 245 15.12 -15.07 -6.86
C GLY A 245 16.06 -14.81 -8.02
N ARG A 246 15.49 -14.83 -9.23
CA ARG A 246 16.25 -14.75 -10.48
C ARG A 246 16.05 -13.43 -11.20
N ASN A 247 17.14 -12.92 -11.79
CA ASN A 247 17.15 -11.69 -12.58
C ASN A 247 16.57 -10.49 -11.80
N MET A 248 16.82 -10.43 -10.48
CA MET A 248 16.18 -9.45 -9.60
C MET A 248 16.68 -8.03 -9.92
N PRO A 249 15.80 -7.02 -9.98
CA PRO A 249 16.25 -5.64 -10.05
C PRO A 249 17.02 -5.26 -8.77
N GLY A 250 18.09 -4.47 -8.95
CA GLY A 250 18.73 -3.79 -7.83
C GLY A 250 17.78 -2.84 -7.09
N GLY A 251 18.23 -2.31 -5.96
CA GLY A 251 17.44 -1.44 -5.09
C GLY A 251 16.71 -2.22 -3.98
N PHE A 252 15.46 -1.89 -3.69
CA PHE A 252 14.74 -2.37 -2.50
C PHE A 252 13.37 -2.95 -2.83
N VAL A 253 12.85 -3.82 -1.95
CA VAL A 253 11.47 -4.28 -2.06
C VAL A 253 10.51 -3.12 -1.78
N TYR A 254 9.42 -3.07 -2.53
CA TYR A 254 8.30 -2.22 -2.20
C TYR A 254 7.46 -2.92 -1.13
N ILE A 255 7.23 -2.24 0.00
CA ILE A 255 6.43 -2.77 1.11
C ILE A 255 5.00 -2.23 0.94
N PRO A 256 4.00 -3.07 0.65
CA PRO A 256 2.62 -2.62 0.49
C PRO A 256 2.05 -2.19 1.85
N GLU A 257 1.32 -1.08 1.86
CA GLU A 257 0.58 -0.56 3.01
C GLU A 257 -0.66 0.19 2.54
N SER A 258 -1.67 0.29 3.41
CA SER A 258 -2.88 1.07 3.13
C SER A 258 -2.54 2.51 2.74
N ALA A 259 -3.36 3.11 1.87
CA ALA A 259 -3.07 4.41 1.27
C ALA A 259 -2.84 5.51 2.34
N GLY A 260 -1.66 6.13 2.34
CA GLY A 260 -1.30 7.19 3.30
C GLY A 260 -0.69 6.70 4.61
N PHE A 261 -0.72 5.40 4.90
CA PHE A 261 -0.03 4.83 6.07
C PHE A 261 1.44 4.56 5.75
N GLY A 262 1.74 3.98 4.58
CA GLY A 262 3.11 3.80 4.10
C GLY A 262 3.55 4.89 3.14
N MET A 263 4.84 4.90 2.80
CA MET A 263 5.35 5.80 1.77
C MET A 263 5.09 5.25 0.38
N ASN A 264 4.59 6.08 -0.53
CA ASN A 264 4.51 5.74 -1.95
C ASN A 264 5.91 5.81 -2.60
N TYR A 265 6.46 4.69 -3.08
CA TYR A 265 7.74 4.70 -3.79
C TYR A 265 7.93 3.52 -4.77
N LYS A 266 8.90 3.71 -5.67
CA LYS A 266 9.46 2.67 -6.55
C LYS A 266 10.97 2.69 -6.46
N GLY A 267 11.50 1.92 -5.51
CA GLY A 267 12.92 1.86 -5.17
C GLY A 267 13.70 0.78 -5.92
N THR A 268 13.23 0.36 -7.10
CA THR A 268 13.91 -0.65 -7.94
C THR A 268 14.62 -0.01 -9.12
N LEU A 269 15.80 -0.57 -9.44
CA LEU A 269 16.60 -0.23 -10.61
C LEU A 269 16.14 -1.03 -11.85
N LYS A 270 16.81 -0.83 -12.99
CA LYS A 270 16.58 -1.62 -14.20
C LYS A 270 16.83 -3.11 -13.94
N LEU A 271 16.14 -3.97 -14.69
CA LEU A 271 16.43 -5.39 -14.69
C LEU A 271 17.87 -5.64 -15.16
N PRO A 272 18.64 -6.52 -14.51
CA PRO A 272 19.98 -6.88 -14.97
C PRO A 272 19.99 -7.46 -16.39
N ASN A 273 19.02 -8.32 -16.72
CA ASN A 273 18.74 -8.76 -18.08
C ASN A 273 17.32 -8.32 -18.50
N PRO A 274 17.16 -7.28 -19.33
CA PRO A 274 15.85 -6.77 -19.73
C PRO A 274 15.07 -7.70 -20.67
N HIS A 275 15.73 -8.68 -21.28
CA HIS A 275 15.11 -9.67 -22.18
C HIS A 275 14.54 -10.88 -21.43
N LYS A 276 14.79 -10.99 -20.12
CA LYS A 276 14.25 -12.06 -19.27
C LYS A 276 13.32 -11.48 -18.21
N ALA A 277 12.31 -12.26 -17.85
CA ALA A 277 11.51 -11.92 -16.68
C ALA A 277 12.33 -12.11 -15.40
N ALA A 278 12.07 -11.27 -14.40
CA ALA A 278 12.45 -11.53 -13.02
C ALA A 278 11.32 -12.24 -12.30
N LEU A 279 11.68 -13.21 -11.47
CA LEU A 279 10.78 -13.89 -10.54
C LEU A 279 11.52 -14.02 -9.21
N TYR A 280 10.97 -13.42 -8.17
CA TYR A 280 11.57 -13.44 -6.85
C TYR A 280 10.54 -13.41 -5.74
N GLY A 281 10.90 -14.02 -4.62
CA GLY A 281 10.16 -13.93 -3.36
C GLY A 281 10.74 -12.85 -2.46
N SER A 282 9.93 -12.36 -1.52
CA SER A 282 10.38 -11.46 -0.46
C SER A 282 9.83 -11.87 0.90
N LEU A 283 10.58 -11.53 1.95
CA LEU A 283 10.15 -11.61 3.34
C LEU A 283 10.49 -10.28 4.00
N VAL A 284 9.50 -9.66 4.64
CA VAL A 284 9.67 -8.44 5.43
C VAL A 284 9.19 -8.71 6.85
N LEU A 285 10.03 -8.42 7.84
CA LEU A 285 9.69 -8.47 9.25
C LEU A 285 9.77 -7.05 9.79
N ARG A 286 8.65 -6.52 10.30
CA ARG A 286 8.52 -5.14 10.75
C ARG A 286 8.03 -5.09 12.20
N GLY A 287 8.61 -4.18 12.98
CA GLY A 287 8.04 -3.72 14.24
C GLY A 287 7.67 -2.24 14.13
N THR A 288 6.51 -1.88 14.67
CA THR A 288 5.96 -0.51 14.61
C THR A 288 5.53 -0.07 16.00
N GLY A 289 6.00 1.09 16.43
CA GLY A 289 5.45 1.84 17.55
C GLY A 289 4.39 2.81 17.07
N VAL A 290 3.17 2.69 17.59
CA VAL A 290 2.00 3.47 17.18
C VAL A 290 1.62 4.42 18.31
N LEU A 291 1.69 5.72 18.05
CA LEU A 291 1.27 6.75 19.00
C LEU A 291 -0.15 7.25 18.68
N HIS A 292 -0.44 7.38 17.38
CA HIS A 292 -1.73 7.84 16.88
C HIS A 292 -2.12 7.06 15.63
N ASP A 293 -3.38 6.68 15.55
CA ASP A 293 -4.04 6.11 14.38
C ASP A 293 -5.49 6.58 14.37
N ILE A 294 -5.86 7.49 13.46
CA ILE A 294 -7.20 8.07 13.42
C ILE A 294 -8.30 7.01 13.25
N PHE A 295 -7.98 5.86 12.64
CA PHE A 295 -8.92 4.77 12.45
C PHE A 295 -9.23 4.02 13.76
N LEU A 296 -8.38 4.13 14.78
CA LEU A 296 -8.61 3.51 16.09
C LEU A 296 -8.90 4.56 17.18
N ASP A 297 -8.18 5.68 17.15
CA ASP A 297 -8.28 6.76 18.15
C ASP A 297 -9.47 7.71 17.90
N GLY A 298 -10.07 7.66 16.70
CA GLY A 298 -11.14 8.58 16.32
C GLY A 298 -10.63 9.94 15.82
N ASN A 299 -11.55 10.87 15.59
CA ASN A 299 -11.27 12.22 15.12
C ASN A 299 -10.33 12.99 16.07
N THR A 300 -9.41 13.78 15.51
CA THR A 300 -8.41 14.55 16.29
C THR A 300 -8.99 15.85 16.82
N PHE A 301 -9.92 16.47 16.08
CA PHE A 301 -10.43 17.81 16.39
C PHE A 301 -11.80 17.82 17.06
N ARG A 302 -12.41 16.64 17.27
CA ARG A 302 -13.71 16.47 17.92
C ARG A 302 -13.82 15.06 18.49
N ASP A 303 -14.68 14.88 19.48
CA ASP A 303 -14.96 13.56 20.03
C ASP A 303 -15.69 12.69 19.00
N SER A 304 -15.29 11.42 18.90
CA SER A 304 -15.94 10.41 18.06
C SER A 304 -15.78 9.03 18.69
N HIS A 305 -16.31 7.99 18.03
CA HIS A 305 -16.04 6.61 18.43
C HIS A 305 -14.54 6.28 18.30
N SER A 306 -14.03 5.49 19.24
CA SER A 306 -12.63 5.07 19.34
C SER A 306 -12.53 3.70 20.03
N VAL A 307 -11.43 2.99 19.79
CA VAL A 307 -11.12 1.72 20.44
C VAL A 307 -9.66 1.69 20.90
N ASP A 308 -9.39 1.04 22.04
CA ASP A 308 -8.03 0.95 22.58
C ASP A 308 -7.12 0.18 21.61
N LYS A 309 -6.08 0.83 21.10
CA LYS A 309 -5.07 0.23 20.20
C LYS A 309 -3.91 -0.43 20.95
N LYS A 310 -3.12 -1.24 20.25
CA LYS A 310 -1.80 -1.70 20.72
C LYS A 310 -0.71 -0.71 20.31
N ASP A 311 0.08 -0.28 21.30
CA ASP A 311 1.20 0.66 21.07
C ASP A 311 2.35 0.03 20.28
N LEU A 312 2.46 -1.31 20.26
CA LEU A 312 3.49 -2.05 19.55
C LEU A 312 2.84 -3.14 18.68
N VAL A 313 3.08 -3.06 17.38
CA VAL A 313 2.56 -4.01 16.38
C VAL A 313 3.71 -4.62 15.60
N GLY A 314 3.73 -5.95 15.52
CA GLY A 314 4.59 -6.73 14.64
C GLY A 314 3.88 -7.03 13.32
N LEU A 315 4.62 -7.11 12.22
CA LEU A 315 4.08 -7.48 10.91
C LEU A 315 5.09 -8.33 10.14
N ALA A 316 4.65 -9.50 9.66
CA ALA A 316 5.37 -10.29 8.68
C ALA A 316 4.69 -10.17 7.30
N ILE A 317 5.47 -9.95 6.25
CA ILE A 317 4.98 -9.88 4.87
C ILE A 317 5.73 -10.88 4.01
N VAL A 318 5.01 -11.76 3.33
CA VAL A 318 5.56 -12.71 2.36
C VAL A 318 5.09 -12.32 0.96
N GLY A 319 6.04 -12.01 0.07
CA GLY A 319 5.74 -11.50 -1.27
C GLY A 319 6.23 -12.42 -2.39
N LEU A 320 5.50 -12.44 -3.50
CA LEU A 320 5.91 -13.00 -4.79
C LEU A 320 5.83 -11.90 -5.86
N HIS A 321 6.92 -11.73 -6.60
CA HIS A 321 7.08 -10.63 -7.54
C HIS A 321 7.47 -11.15 -8.92
N TYR A 322 6.74 -10.73 -9.93
CA TYR A 322 7.03 -10.98 -11.34
C TYR A 322 7.26 -9.67 -12.06
N GLN A 323 8.38 -9.55 -12.79
CA GLN A 323 8.73 -8.32 -13.46
C GLN A 323 9.27 -8.56 -14.88
N ARG A 324 8.77 -7.78 -15.83
CA ARG A 324 9.32 -7.58 -17.16
C ARG A 324 9.74 -6.12 -17.35
N ALA A 325 10.31 -5.82 -18.51
CA ALA A 325 10.73 -4.47 -18.90
C ALA A 325 9.57 -3.47 -18.88
N ASN A 326 8.39 -3.88 -19.36
CA ASN A 326 7.22 -3.02 -19.56
C ASN A 326 6.11 -3.19 -18.52
N TRP A 327 6.12 -4.24 -17.70
CA TRP A 327 5.15 -4.40 -16.62
C TRP A 327 5.69 -5.21 -15.45
N SER A 328 5.03 -5.14 -14.30
CA SER A 328 5.26 -6.03 -13.16
C SER A 328 3.98 -6.29 -12.40
N ALA A 329 3.92 -7.42 -11.72
CA ALA A 329 2.88 -7.74 -10.76
C ALA A 329 3.52 -8.25 -9.46
N SER A 330 2.94 -7.88 -8.32
CA SER A 330 3.33 -8.41 -7.02
C SER A 330 2.11 -8.84 -6.24
N PHE A 331 2.24 -9.96 -5.54
CA PHE A 331 1.25 -10.45 -4.60
C PHE A 331 1.92 -10.61 -3.23
N ASN A 332 1.34 -10.05 -2.18
CA ASN A 332 1.90 -10.09 -0.83
C ASN A 332 0.82 -10.54 0.16
N LEU A 333 1.22 -11.39 1.10
CA LEU A 333 0.41 -11.79 2.25
C LEU A 333 0.98 -11.12 3.50
N MET A 334 0.12 -10.51 4.31
CA MET A 334 0.46 -9.68 5.45
C MET A 334 -0.14 -10.30 6.73
N PHE A 335 0.71 -10.53 7.72
CA PHE A 335 0.37 -11.19 8.98
C PHE A 335 0.73 -10.25 10.15
N PRO A 336 -0.18 -9.35 10.54
CA PRO A 336 0.04 -8.50 11.70
C PRO A 336 -0.17 -9.26 13.01
N THR A 337 0.47 -8.80 14.08
CA THR A 337 0.04 -9.09 15.44
C THR A 337 -1.18 -8.26 15.78
N ASP A 338 -1.73 -8.45 16.98
CA ASP A 338 -2.93 -7.74 17.39
C ASP A 338 -2.75 -6.21 17.30
N THR A 339 -3.68 -5.52 16.63
CA THR A 339 -3.65 -4.04 16.47
C THR A 339 -4.55 -3.34 17.49
N VAL A 340 -5.56 -4.06 18.00
CA VAL A 340 -6.55 -3.60 18.98
C VAL A 340 -6.42 -4.36 20.31
N ASP A 341 -6.72 -3.69 21.42
CA ASP A 341 -6.84 -4.33 22.73
C ASP A 341 -8.18 -5.06 22.91
N THR A 342 -8.16 -6.34 22.57
CA THR A 342 -9.34 -7.23 22.65
C THR A 342 -9.82 -7.52 24.07
N SER A 343 -9.07 -7.14 25.12
CA SER A 343 -9.55 -7.27 26.50
C SER A 343 -10.71 -6.31 26.83
N ARG A 344 -10.84 -5.24 26.04
CA ARG A 344 -11.89 -4.22 26.17
C ARG A 344 -12.77 -4.10 24.92
N ALA A 345 -12.34 -4.65 23.79
CA ALA A 345 -13.06 -4.71 22.53
C ALA A 345 -13.42 -6.16 22.18
N THR A 346 -14.43 -6.71 22.87
CA THR A 346 -14.75 -8.14 22.82
C THR A 346 -15.34 -8.62 21.49
N GLU A 347 -15.77 -7.70 20.64
CA GLU A 347 -16.30 -8.02 19.30
C GLU A 347 -15.22 -7.93 18.19
N VAL A 348 -14.01 -7.44 18.51
CA VAL A 348 -12.87 -7.38 17.58
C VAL A 348 -12.06 -8.68 17.61
N GLU A 349 -11.80 -9.31 16.46
CA GLU A 349 -10.66 -10.23 16.37
C GLU A 349 -9.42 -9.38 16.11
N GLY A 350 -8.49 -9.32 17.07
CA GLY A 350 -7.36 -8.38 16.99
C GLY A 350 -6.41 -8.56 15.78
N ARG A 351 -6.57 -9.60 14.95
CA ARG A 351 -5.70 -9.92 13.81
C ARG A 351 -6.44 -9.85 12.48
N GLY A 352 -6.25 -8.76 11.74
CA GLY A 352 -6.64 -8.66 10.33
C GLY A 352 -5.54 -9.13 9.37
N GLU A 353 -5.56 -10.40 8.94
CA GLU A 353 -4.67 -10.84 7.85
C GLU A 353 -5.08 -10.19 6.52
N LEU A 354 -4.11 -9.62 5.79
CA LEU A 354 -4.37 -8.86 4.56
C LEU A 354 -3.59 -9.44 3.38
N GLY A 355 -4.15 -9.34 2.18
CA GLY A 355 -3.43 -9.59 0.94
C GLY A 355 -3.36 -8.32 0.08
N ALA A 356 -2.20 -8.06 -0.50
CA ALA A 356 -1.95 -6.92 -1.37
C ALA A 356 -1.58 -7.38 -2.78
N LEU A 357 -2.38 -6.99 -3.77
CA LEU A 357 -2.09 -7.15 -5.19
C LEU A 357 -1.67 -5.80 -5.77
N SER A 358 -0.57 -5.77 -6.50
CA SER A 358 -0.17 -4.60 -7.30
C SER A 358 0.17 -4.99 -8.73
N ILE A 359 -0.23 -4.14 -9.68
CA ILE A 359 0.14 -4.23 -11.09
C ILE A 359 0.73 -2.88 -11.48
N GLU A 360 1.88 -2.91 -12.15
CA GLU A 360 2.60 -1.72 -12.58
C GLU A 360 2.90 -1.80 -14.08
N TRP A 361 2.50 -0.78 -14.84
CA TRP A 361 2.83 -0.58 -16.26
C TRP A 361 3.95 0.43 -16.38
N LYS A 362 4.96 0.15 -17.20
CA LYS A 362 6.16 0.96 -17.40
C LYS A 362 6.16 1.49 -18.83
N LEU A 363 6.26 2.81 -18.96
CA LEU A 363 6.22 3.53 -20.23
C LEU A 363 7.65 3.85 -20.68
#